data_AF-A0A7Y6KQ25-F1
#
_entry.id   AF-A0A7Y6KQ25-F1
#
_cell.length_a   1.000
_cell.length_b   1.000
_cell.length_c   1.000
_cell.angle_alpha   90.00
_cell.angle_beta   90.00
_cell.angle_gamma   90.00
#
_symmetry.space_group_name_H-M   'P 1'
#
loop_
_entity.id
_entity.type
_entity.pdbx_description
1 polymer ?
#
loop_
_entity_poly.entity_id
_entity_poly.type
_entity_poly.pdbx_seq_one_letter_code
_entity_poly.pdbx_strand_id
1 'polypeptide(L)' 'MRTLRTLLLLLAYYLVVTPAGLLSRLVDDPLARRWNRRADTYWNAPPPSPAR' A
#
# COMPACT_ATOMS: atom_id res chain seq x y z
N MET A 1 -30.55 12.66 7.43
CA MET A 1 -29.21 12.85 8.06
C MET A 1 -28.28 11.64 7.95
N ARG A 2 -28.77 10.40 7.97
CA ARG A 2 -27.93 9.18 7.85
C ARG A 2 -27.12 9.12 6.55
N THR A 3 -27.73 9.41 5.41
CA THR A 3 -27.07 9.46 4.08
C THR A 3 -26.01 10.54 4.00
N LEU A 4 -26.26 11.74 4.53
CA LEU A 4 -25.29 12.84 4.54
C LEU A 4 -24.04 12.48 5.34
N ARG A 5 -24.21 11.83 6.50
CA ARG A 5 -23.10 11.34 7.32
C ARG A 5 -22.27 10.29 6.57
N THR A 6 -22.93 9.36 5.86
CA THR A 6 -22.24 8.36 5.04
C THR A 6 -21.44 9.02 3.91
N LEU A 7 -22.01 10.03 3.24
CA LEU A 7 -21.32 10.77 2.19
C LEU A 7 -20.11 11.53 2.72
N LEU A 8 -20.23 12.19 3.87
CA LEU A 8 -19.10 12.89 4.51
C LEU A 8 -17.98 11.93 4.89
N LEU A 9 -18.32 10.76 5.44
CA LEU A 9 -17.33 9.72 5.76
C LEU A 9 -16.67 9.15 4.52
N LEU A 10 -17.43 8.90 3.45
CA LEU A 10 -16.90 8.46 2.15
C LEU A 10 -15.90 9.49 1.62
N LEU A 11 -16.28 10.76 1.63
CA LEU A 11 -15.45 11.85 1.12
C LEU A 11 -14.16 11.98 1.93
N ALA A 12 -14.25 11.96 3.26
CA ALA A 12 -13.09 12.01 4.15
C ALA A 12 -12.16 10.80 3.95
N TYR A 13 -12.72 9.60 3.82
CA TYR A 13 -11.94 8.41 3.52
C TYR A 13 -11.20 8.54 2.19
N TYR A 14 -11.89 8.98 1.15
CA TYR A 14 -11.32 9.13 -0.18
C TYR A 14 -10.23 10.22 -0.23
N LEU A 15 -10.43 11.35 0.47
CA LEU A 15 -9.50 12.48 0.48
C LEU A 15 -8.27 12.25 1.39
N VAL A 16 -8.34 11.35 2.37
CA VAL A 16 -7.24 11.13 3.31
C VAL A 16 -6.57 9.79 3.06
N VAL A 17 -7.34 8.70 3.08
CA VAL A 17 -6.78 7.34 3.03
C VAL A 17 -6.26 7.01 1.65
N THR A 18 -6.97 7.40 0.59
CA THR A 18 -6.54 7.13 -0.79
C THR A 18 -5.22 7.82 -1.16
N PRO A 19 -5.05 9.15 -0.97
CA PRO A 19 -3.77 9.77 -1.26
C PRO A 19 -2.66 9.32 -0.31
N ALA A 20 -2.95 9.05 0.97
CA ALA A 20 -1.96 8.47 1.88
C ALA A 20 -1.44 7.13 1.34
N GLY A 21 -2.31 6.23 0.90
CA GLY A 21 -1.91 4.96 0.27
C GLY A 21 -1.16 5.16 -1.05
N LEU A 22 -1.51 6.20 -1.83
CA LEU A 22 -0.82 6.54 -3.08
C LEU A 22 0.60 7.09 -2.83
N LEU A 23 0.73 7.98 -1.85
CA LEU A 23 2.01 8.53 -1.37
C LEU A 23 2.88 7.45 -0.76
N SER A 24 2.30 6.56 0.06
CA SER A 24 3.03 5.40 0.59
C SER A 24 3.62 4.56 -0.53
N ARG A 25 2.87 4.29 -1.61
CA ARG A 25 3.37 3.57 -2.80
C ARG A 25 4.49 4.30 -3.55
N LEU A 26 4.53 5.63 -3.46
CA LEU A 26 5.55 6.43 -4.13
C LEU A 26 6.87 6.44 -3.35
N VAL A 27 6.78 6.47 -2.02
CA VAL A 27 7.95 6.48 -1.11
C VAL A 27 8.52 5.08 -0.93
N ASP A 28 7.66 4.08 -0.79
CA ASP A 28 8.04 2.69 -0.60
C ASP A 28 7.08 1.78 -1.38
N ASP A 29 7.54 0.65 -1.90
CA ASP A 29 6.61 -0.32 -2.51
C ASP A 29 6.41 -1.49 -1.54
N PRO A 30 5.61 -1.31 -0.47
CA PRO A 30 5.48 -2.31 0.59
C PRO A 30 4.84 -3.61 0.07
N LEU A 31 4.17 -3.57 -1.08
CA LEU A 31 3.61 -4.75 -1.73
C LEU A 31 4.52 -5.31 -2.83
N ALA A 32 5.72 -4.75 -3.02
CA ALA A 32 6.67 -5.12 -4.07
C ALA A 32 5.99 -5.32 -5.44
N ARG A 33 5.01 -4.47 -5.78
CA ARG A 33 4.21 -4.57 -7.01
C ARG A 33 4.99 -4.15 -8.26
N ARG A 34 6.10 -3.46 -8.11
CA ARG A 34 7.02 -3.15 -9.21
C ARG A 34 7.55 -4.47 -9.77
N TRP A 35 7.19 -4.73 -11.03
CA TRP A 35 7.73 -5.83 -11.81
C TRP A 35 9.26 -5.75 -11.85
N ASN A 36 9.91 -6.55 -11.02
CA ASN A 36 11.36 -6.64 -11.02
C ASN A 36 11.78 -7.52 -12.18
N ARG A 37 12.10 -6.90 -13.32
CA ARG A 37 12.50 -7.59 -14.55
C ARG A 37 13.80 -8.40 -14.41
N ARG A 38 14.52 -8.22 -13.29
CA ARG A 38 15.74 -8.97 -12.92
C ARG A 38 15.48 -10.00 -11.82
N ALA A 39 14.23 -10.20 -11.39
CA ALA A 39 13.92 -11.27 -10.45
C ALA A 39 13.92 -12.59 -11.22
N ASP A 40 14.78 -13.53 -10.79
CA ASP A 40 14.82 -14.88 -11.35
C ASP A 40 13.58 -15.70 -10.97
N THR A 41 12.86 -15.30 -9.91
CA THR A 41 11.66 -15.99 -9.43
C THR A 41 10.61 -15.00 -8.91
N TYR A 42 9.35 -15.42 -8.93
CA TYR A 42 8.21 -14.66 -8.39
C TYR A 42 8.25 -14.53 -6.86
N TRP A 43 8.93 -15.45 -6.17
CA TRP A 43 8.98 -15.49 -4.72
C TRP A 43 10.10 -14.61 -4.17
N ASN A 44 9.75 -13.69 -3.29
CA ASN A 44 10.74 -12.93 -2.53
C ASN A 44 11.41 -13.85 -1.51
N ALA A 45 12.75 -13.87 -1.50
CA ALA A 45 13.49 -14.60 -0.47
C ALA A 45 13.13 -14.02 0.92
N PRO A 46 12.93 -14.87 1.95
CA PRO A 46 12.76 -14.39 3.31
C PRO A 46 13.96 -13.52 3.72
N PRO A 47 13.76 -12.46 4.51
CA PRO A 47 14.88 -11.69 5.04
C PRO A 47 15.84 -12.63 5.79
N PRO A 48 17.17 -12.40 5.69
CA PRO A 48 18.14 -13.25 6.35
C PRO A 48 17.85 -13.29 7.85
N SER A 49 17.68 -14.50 8.40
CA SER A 49 17.51 -14.68 9.84
C SER A 49 18.75 -14.12 10.55
N PRO A 50 18.61 -13.27 11.58
CA PRO A 50 19.76 -12.89 12.38
C PRO A 50 20.37 -14.17 12.97
N ALA A 51 21.68 -14.34 12.76
CA ALA A 51 22.43 -15.45 13.32
C ALA A 51 22.26 -15.42 14.84
N ARG A 52 21.76 -16.52 15.40
CA ARG A 52 21.64 -16.71 16.85
C ARG A 52 23.02 -16.89 17.46
#